data_AF-A0A8T4TRI3-F1
#
_entry.id   AF-A0A8T4TRI3-F1
#
_cell.length_a   1.000
_cell.length_b   1.000
_cell.length_c   1.000
_cell.angle_alpha   90.00
_cell.angle_beta   90.00
_cell.angle_gamma   90.00
#
_symmetry.space_group_name_H-M   'P 1'
#
loop_
_entity.id
_entity.type
_entity.pdbx_description
1 polymer ?
#
loop_
_entity_poly.entity_id
_entity_poly.type
_entity_poly.pdbx_seq_one_letter_code
_entity_poly.pdbx_strand_id
1 'polypeptide(L)'
;MRHTFLQPQEIEVFYIIPTLRRYLAMYMKLQGLKQNKIAELLHIEKSAVSQYIKKKRGSKVEFSEGVLNEIAKSVSKIKDEFSLLGEIQRLLRVIRNSGDLCRIHKDISKIPEECEPDKINCFGDEDERNRHAGICY
;
A
#
# COMPACT_ATOMS: atom_id res chain seq x y z
N MET A 1 8.36 -24.52 -1.73
CA MET A 1 8.31 -23.06 -1.94
C MET A 1 7.83 -22.80 -3.35
N ARG A 2 6.86 -21.90 -3.57
CA ARG A 2 6.41 -21.58 -4.94
C ARG A 2 7.53 -20.83 -5.67
N HIS A 3 7.96 -21.41 -6.78
CA HIS A 3 8.98 -20.92 -7.70
C HIS A 3 8.46 -19.70 -8.49
N THR A 4 8.14 -18.60 -7.83
CA THR A 4 7.47 -17.48 -8.50
C THR A 4 8.37 -16.25 -8.55
N PHE A 5 8.83 -15.95 -9.76
CA PHE A 5 9.44 -14.68 -10.13
C PHE A 5 8.30 -13.67 -10.32
N LEU A 6 8.19 -12.71 -9.42
CA LEU A 6 7.14 -11.69 -9.39
C LEU A 6 7.78 -10.34 -9.62
N GLN A 7 7.10 -9.50 -10.39
CA GLN A 7 7.47 -8.11 -10.59
C GLN A 7 7.10 -7.26 -9.36
N PRO A 8 7.77 -6.12 -9.12
CA PRO A 8 7.43 -5.21 -8.02
C PRO A 8 5.94 -4.81 -8.00
N GLN A 9 5.32 -4.63 -9.17
CA GLN A 9 3.90 -4.28 -9.30
C GLN A 9 2.99 -5.43 -8.86
N GLU A 10 3.39 -6.68 -9.09
CA GLU A 10 2.66 -7.84 -8.58
C GLU A 10 2.78 -7.94 -7.06
N ILE A 11 3.95 -7.61 -6.50
CA ILE A 11 4.12 -7.47 -5.04
C ILE A 11 3.18 -6.39 -4.49
N GLU A 12 3.07 -5.26 -5.18
CA GLU A 12 2.18 -4.18 -4.77
C GLU A 12 0.71 -4.62 -4.73
N VAL A 13 0.23 -5.21 -5.82
CA VAL A 13 -1.17 -5.63 -5.97
C VAL A 13 -1.54 -6.76 -5.01
N PHE A 14 -0.68 -7.77 -4.86
CA PHE A 14 -1.03 -8.98 -4.12
C PHE A 14 -0.70 -8.92 -2.62
N TYR A 15 0.25 -8.07 -2.20
CA TYR A 15 0.73 -8.05 -0.82
C TYR A 15 0.63 -6.66 -0.20
N ILE A 16 1.17 -5.62 -0.83
CA ILE A 16 1.26 -4.29 -0.22
C ILE A 16 -0.11 -3.62 -0.13
N ILE A 17 -0.87 -3.50 -1.21
CA ILE A 17 -2.19 -2.86 -1.20
C ILE A 17 -3.15 -3.56 -0.22
N PRO A 18 -3.24 -4.91 -0.18
CA PRO A 18 -4.03 -5.60 0.84
C PRO A 18 -3.58 -5.31 2.28
N THR A 19 -2.27 -5.26 2.54
CA THR A 19 -1.74 -4.95 3.88
C THR A 19 -1.96 -3.48 4.25
N LEU A 20 -1.82 -2.56 3.30
CA LEU A 20 -2.10 -1.14 3.45
C LEU A 20 -3.57 -0.90 3.83
N ARG A 21 -4.50 -1.53 3.09
CA ARG A 21 -5.93 -1.49 3.42
C ARG A 21 -6.23 -2.12 4.79
N ARG A 22 -5.50 -3.16 5.19
CA ARG A 22 -5.60 -3.74 6.55
C ARG A 22 -5.28 -2.68 7.59
N TYR A 23 -4.13 -2.03 7.47
CA TYR A 23 -3.67 -1.04 8.44
C TYR A 23 -4.58 0.18 8.50
N LEU A 24 -5.04 0.70 7.36
CA LEU A 24 -6.04 1.77 7.33
C LEU A 24 -7.31 1.37 8.08
N ALA A 25 -7.87 0.19 7.80
CA ALA A 25 -9.07 -0.29 8.49
C ALA A 25 -8.84 -0.48 10.00
N MET A 26 -7.67 -0.98 10.41
CA MET A 26 -7.31 -1.14 11.82
C MET A 26 -7.19 0.20 12.53
N TYR A 27 -6.47 1.16 11.96
CA TYR A 27 -6.30 2.48 12.58
C TYR A 27 -7.60 3.30 12.59
N MET A 28 -8.42 3.23 11.54
CA MET A 28 -9.78 3.78 11.55
C MET A 28 -10.62 3.19 12.69
N LYS A 29 -10.53 1.87 12.90
CA LYS A 29 -11.23 1.21 14.00
C LYS A 29 -10.73 1.65 15.38
N LEU A 30 -9.42 1.83 15.54
CA LEU A 30 -8.81 2.35 16.77
C LEU A 30 -9.23 3.80 17.07
N GLN A 31 -9.47 4.61 16.04
CA GLN A 31 -10.08 5.94 16.18
C GLN A 31 -11.59 5.93 16.42
N GLY A 32 -12.20 4.75 16.65
CA GLY A 32 -13.59 4.62 17.05
C GLY A 32 -14.59 4.48 15.89
N LEU A 33 -14.14 4.44 14.63
CA LEU A 33 -15.07 4.31 13.50
C LEU A 33 -15.79 2.94 13.52
N LYS A 34 -17.07 2.96 13.15
CA LYS A 34 -17.87 1.74 12.96
C LYS A 34 -17.48 1.06 11.65
N GLN A 35 -17.54 -0.28 11.60
CA GLN A 35 -17.14 -1.05 10.40
C GLN A 35 -17.91 -0.64 9.13
N ASN A 36 -19.17 -0.23 9.24
CA ASN A 36 -19.93 0.28 8.09
C ASN A 36 -19.29 1.54 7.50
N LYS A 37 -18.87 2.49 8.36
CA LYS A 37 -18.23 3.72 7.90
C LYS A 37 -16.83 3.46 7.34
N ILE A 38 -16.11 2.49 7.89
CA ILE A 38 -14.81 2.05 7.35
C ILE A 38 -14.98 1.44 5.95
N ALA A 39 -16.01 0.60 5.77
CA ALA A 39 -16.33 -0.01 4.47
C ALA A 39 -16.65 1.06 3.41
N GLU A 40 -17.45 2.06 3.79
CA GLU A 40 -17.78 3.23 2.98
C GLU A 40 -16.52 4.02 2.60
N LEU A 41 -15.72 4.47 3.58
CA LEU A 41 -14.52 5.30 3.35
C LEU A 41 -13.43 4.59 2.54
N LEU A 42 -13.35 3.26 2.61
CA LEU A 42 -12.35 2.48 1.90
C LEU A 42 -12.88 1.86 0.59
N HIS A 43 -14.16 2.08 0.25
CA HIS A 43 -14.84 1.49 -0.90
C HIS A 43 -14.62 -0.03 -1.00
N ILE A 44 -14.91 -0.73 0.10
CA ILE A 44 -14.81 -2.20 0.20
C ILE A 44 -16.01 -2.79 0.90
N GLU A 45 -16.24 -4.07 0.69
CA GLU A 45 -17.25 -4.82 1.43
C GLU A 45 -17.01 -4.80 2.94
N LYS A 46 -18.09 -4.71 3.72
CA LYS A 46 -18.03 -4.82 5.19
C LYS A 46 -17.38 -6.13 5.65
N SER A 47 -17.57 -7.21 4.87
CA SER A 47 -16.92 -8.50 5.11
C SER A 47 -15.39 -8.39 4.99
N ALA A 48 -14.87 -7.59 4.04
CA ALA A 48 -13.45 -7.34 3.88
C ALA A 48 -12.88 -6.57 5.09
N VAL A 49 -13.60 -5.57 5.61
CA VAL A 49 -13.21 -4.87 6.86
C VAL A 49 -13.07 -5.85 8.02
N SER A 50 -14.05 -6.75 8.20
CA SER A 50 -14.00 -7.78 9.24
C SER A 50 -12.80 -8.72 9.05
N GLN A 51 -12.51 -9.13 7.81
CA GLN A 51 -11.34 -9.97 7.50
C GLN A 51 -10.01 -9.25 7.77
N TYR A 52 -9.91 -7.95 7.45
CA TYR A 52 -8.73 -7.15 7.76
C TYR A 52 -8.48 -7.04 9.26
N ILE A 53 -9.51 -6.68 10.04
CA ILE A 53 -9.40 -6.56 11.50
C ILE A 53 -9.00 -7.91 12.14
N LYS A 54 -9.54 -9.03 11.63
CA LYS A 54 -9.21 -10.38 12.11
C LYS A 54 -7.90 -10.94 11.53
N LYS A 55 -7.11 -10.15 10.81
CA LYS A 55 -5.86 -10.56 10.14
C LYS A 55 -6.01 -11.79 9.21
N LYS A 56 -7.21 -12.03 8.68
CA LYS A 56 -7.46 -13.08 7.67
C LYS A 56 -7.06 -12.66 6.26
N ARG A 57 -6.88 -11.36 6.03
CA ARG A 57 -6.46 -10.73 4.78
C ARG A 57 -5.43 -9.64 5.08
N GLY A 58 -4.45 -9.45 4.19
CA GLY A 58 -3.42 -8.40 4.34
C GLY A 58 -2.41 -8.67 5.47
N SER A 59 -2.19 -9.94 5.82
CA SER A 59 -1.32 -10.36 6.94
C SER A 59 -0.09 -11.15 6.54
N LYS A 60 0.21 -11.19 5.24
CA LYS A 60 1.38 -11.90 4.71
C LYS A 60 2.67 -11.11 4.83
N VAL A 61 2.58 -9.79 4.97
CA VAL A 61 3.73 -8.87 5.04
C VAL A 61 3.47 -7.81 6.08
N GLU A 62 4.53 -7.20 6.57
CA GLU A 62 4.49 -6.13 7.56
C GLU A 62 5.35 -4.94 7.12
N PHE A 63 4.91 -3.75 7.48
CA PHE A 63 5.59 -2.49 7.16
C PHE A 63 6.48 -2.03 8.31
N SER A 64 7.50 -1.24 7.98
CA SER A 64 8.33 -0.53 8.94
C SER A 64 7.51 0.47 9.78
N GLU A 65 8.02 0.81 10.96
CA GLU A 65 7.35 1.75 11.86
C GLU A 65 7.12 3.13 11.22
N GLY A 66 8.09 3.61 10.42
CA GLY A 66 7.96 4.87 9.68
C GLY A 66 6.76 4.87 8.72
N VAL A 67 6.56 3.79 7.97
CA VAL A 67 5.39 3.61 7.11
C VAL A 67 4.10 3.53 7.93
N LEU A 68 4.09 2.77 9.02
CA LEU A 68 2.91 2.64 9.89
C LEU A 68 2.46 3.99 10.46
N ASN A 69 3.42 4.84 10.85
CA ASN A 69 3.15 6.21 11.30
C ASN A 69 2.53 7.07 10.20
N GLU A 70 3.00 6.95 8.96
CA GLU A 70 2.40 7.65 7.82
C GLU A 70 0.99 7.16 7.49
N ILE A 71 0.72 5.86 7.60
CA ILE A 71 -0.63 5.29 7.43
C ILE A 71 -1.57 5.82 8.52
N ALA A 72 -1.13 5.87 9.78
CA ALA A 72 -1.93 6.41 10.88
C ALA A 72 -2.33 7.88 10.65
N LYS A 73 -1.40 8.71 10.15
CA LYS A 73 -1.67 10.12 9.79
C LYS A 73 -2.71 10.21 8.67
N SER A 74 -2.65 9.34 7.67
CA SER A 74 -3.57 9.33 6.53
C SER A 74 -5.02 9.09 6.92
N VAL A 75 -5.29 8.36 8.01
CA VAL A 75 -6.66 8.05 8.43
C VAL A 75 -7.51 9.32 8.60
N SER A 76 -6.96 10.36 9.23
CA SER A 76 -7.66 11.65 9.43
C SER A 76 -7.89 12.46 8.15
N LYS A 77 -7.16 12.13 7.08
CA LYS A 77 -7.21 12.84 5.79
C LYS A 77 -8.21 12.21 4.83
N ILE A 78 -8.51 10.91 4.98
CA ILE A 78 -9.43 10.16 4.13
C ILE A 78 -10.87 10.48 4.57
N LYS A 79 -11.58 11.23 3.72
CA LYS A 79 -12.96 11.69 3.97
C LYS A 79 -13.93 11.27 2.86
N ASP A 80 -13.42 11.00 1.66
CA ASP A 80 -14.14 10.75 0.42
C ASP A 80 -13.26 9.94 -0.57
N GLU A 81 -13.81 9.61 -1.74
CA GLU A 81 -13.13 8.88 -2.82
C GLU A 81 -11.82 9.56 -3.25
N PHE A 82 -11.84 10.88 -3.37
CA PHE A 82 -10.72 11.66 -3.89
C PHE A 82 -9.53 11.65 -2.91
N SER A 83 -9.80 11.93 -1.64
CA SER A 83 -8.81 11.87 -0.57
C SER A 83 -8.32 10.44 -0.32
N LEU A 84 -9.17 9.41 -0.48
CA LEU A 84 -8.72 8.02 -0.47
C LEU A 84 -7.72 7.73 -1.58
N LEU A 85 -8.06 8.08 -2.82
CA LEU A 85 -7.16 7.88 -3.97
C LEU A 85 -5.83 8.60 -3.74
N GLY A 86 -5.87 9.87 -3.36
CA GLY A 86 -4.68 10.67 -3.08
C GLY A 86 -3.79 10.09 -1.99
N GLU A 87 -4.37 9.69 -0.85
CA GLU A 87 -3.61 9.12 0.26
C GLU A 87 -3.07 7.73 -0.08
N ILE A 88 -3.78 6.89 -0.84
CA ILE A 88 -3.25 5.61 -1.31
C ILE A 88 -2.02 5.83 -2.21
N GLN A 89 -2.09 6.76 -3.17
CA GLN A 89 -0.94 7.07 -4.04
C GLN A 89 0.25 7.62 -3.24
N ARG A 90 -0.02 8.49 -2.26
CA ARG A 90 1.01 9.03 -1.36
C ARG A 90 1.67 7.93 -0.53
N LEU A 91 0.88 7.04 0.08
CA LEU A 91 1.38 5.96 0.91
C LEU A 91 2.18 4.93 0.12
N LEU A 92 1.77 4.61 -1.12
CA LEU A 92 2.57 3.76 -2.00
C LEU A 92 3.95 4.38 -2.29
N ARG A 93 4.05 5.69 -2.53
CA ARG A 93 5.34 6.38 -2.64
C ARG A 93 6.16 6.32 -1.35
N VAL A 94 5.54 6.51 -0.19
CA VAL A 94 6.22 6.36 1.11
C VAL A 94 6.78 4.94 1.27
N ILE A 95 6.01 3.91 0.93
CA ILE A 95 6.42 2.51 1.00
C ILE A 95 7.61 2.24 0.08
N ARG A 96 7.60 2.78 -1.15
CA ARG A 96 8.72 2.70 -2.10
C ARG A 96 9.98 3.37 -1.54
N ASN A 97 9.86 4.63 -1.13
CA ASN A 97 10.99 5.45 -0.67
C ASN A 97 11.58 4.96 0.67
N SER A 98 10.78 4.27 1.49
CA SER A 98 11.27 3.63 2.72
C SER A 98 12.10 2.37 2.49
N GLY A 99 12.10 1.82 1.26
CA GLY A 99 12.71 0.53 0.95
C GLY A 99 11.84 -0.68 1.32
N ASP A 100 10.66 -0.49 1.92
CA ASP A 100 9.77 -1.59 2.31
C ASP A 100 9.31 -2.41 1.11
N LEU A 101 9.04 -1.81 -0.06
CA LEU A 101 8.73 -2.57 -1.28
C LEU A 101 9.86 -3.56 -1.61
N CYS A 102 11.10 -3.08 -1.65
CA CYS A 102 12.26 -3.89 -2.03
C CYS A 102 12.52 -5.03 -1.03
N ARG A 103 12.41 -4.73 0.26
CA ARG A 103 12.53 -5.73 1.33
C ARG A 103 11.48 -6.82 1.17
N ILE A 104 10.21 -6.44 1.04
CA ILE A 104 9.09 -7.38 0.87
C ILE A 104 9.23 -8.18 -0.43
N HIS A 105 9.71 -7.55 -1.52
CA HIS A 105 9.93 -8.20 -2.80
C HIS A 105 10.99 -9.30 -2.71
N LYS A 106 12.12 -9.02 -2.03
CA LYS A 106 13.19 -9.99 -1.72
C LYS A 106 12.69 -11.15 -0.87
N ASP A 107 11.81 -10.88 0.10
CA ASP A 107 11.26 -11.91 0.99
C ASP A 107 10.30 -12.87 0.27
N ILE A 108 9.58 -12.40 -0.75
CA ILE A 108 8.49 -13.16 -1.41
C ILE A 108 8.93 -13.80 -2.71
N SER A 109 9.80 -13.13 -3.49
CA SER A 109 10.13 -13.53 -4.84
C SER A 109 11.61 -13.83 -5.00
N LYS A 110 11.93 -14.78 -5.88
CA LYS A 110 13.31 -15.13 -6.22
C LYS A 110 13.85 -14.10 -7.23
N ILE A 111 14.37 -12.99 -6.72
CA ILE A 111 14.99 -11.93 -7.54
C ILE A 111 16.52 -12.09 -7.59
N PRO A 112 17.20 -11.53 -8.61
CA PRO A 112 18.66 -11.52 -8.69
C PRO A 112 19.29 -10.78 -7.50
N GLU A 113 20.49 -11.19 -7.09
CA GLU A 113 21.23 -10.53 -6.00
C GLU A 113 21.56 -9.07 -6.34
N GLU A 114 21.77 -8.79 -7.62
CA GLU A 114 22.09 -7.46 -8.15
C GLU A 114 20.85 -6.54 -8.29
N CYS A 115 19.67 -6.98 -7.80
CA CYS A 115 18.45 -6.19 -7.84
C CYS A 115 18.58 -4.95 -6.94
N GLU A 116 18.78 -3.81 -7.59
CA GLU A 116 18.83 -2.47 -7.02
C GLU A 116 17.85 -1.58 -7.78
N PRO A 117 16.97 -0.83 -7.08
CA PRO A 117 15.94 -0.01 -7.71
C PRO A 117 16.47 0.95 -8.79
N ASP A 118 17.62 1.57 -8.53
CA ASP A 118 18.22 2.56 -9.43
C ASP A 118 18.76 1.93 -10.72
N LYS A 119 19.32 0.71 -10.63
CA LYS A 119 19.87 0.00 -11.80
C LYS A 119 18.80 -0.40 -12.81
N ILE A 120 17.58 -0.65 -12.35
CA ILE A 120 16.45 -1.11 -13.18
C ILE A 120 15.34 -0.07 -13.33
N ASN A 121 15.57 1.17 -12.89
CA ASN A 121 14.59 2.26 -12.86
C ASN A 121 13.22 1.84 -12.26
N CYS A 122 13.25 1.14 -11.12
CA CYS A 122 12.05 0.52 -10.54
C CYS A 122 10.96 1.54 -10.16
N PHE A 123 11.34 2.78 -9.84
CA PHE A 123 10.43 3.81 -9.35
C PHE A 123 10.09 4.89 -10.38
N GLY A 124 10.68 4.82 -11.58
CA GLY A 124 10.59 5.88 -12.57
C GLY A 124 11.51 7.06 -12.24
N ASP A 125 11.72 7.93 -13.22
CA ASP A 125 12.55 9.12 -13.06
C ASP A 125 11.83 10.16 -12.19
N GLU A 126 12.54 10.80 -11.25
CA GLU A 126 12.00 11.84 -10.35
C GLU A 126 11.42 13.08 -11.07
N ASP A 127 11.59 13.15 -12.40
CA ASP A 127 11.19 14.23 -13.30
C ASP A 127 9.77 14.10 -13.88
N GLU A 128 9.00 13.09 -13.48
CA GLU A 128 7.60 12.93 -13.92
C GLU A 128 6.64 14.04 -13.46
N ARG A 129 7.09 14.92 -12.54
CA ARG A 129 6.31 16.10 -12.09
C ARG A 129 6.13 17.17 -13.18
N ASN A 130 6.96 17.16 -14.23
CA ASN A 130 6.97 18.17 -15.31
C ASN A 130 6.38 17.68 -16.64
N ARG A 131 5.96 16.41 -16.76
CA ARG A 131 5.22 15.99 -17.95
C ARG A 131 3.83 16.60 -17.86
N HIS A 132 3.48 17.43 -18.85
CA HIS A 132 2.16 18.04 -18.99
C HIS A 132 1.08 17.04 -18.57
N ALA A 133 0.25 17.43 -17.60
CA ALA A 133 -0.95 16.72 -17.19
C ALA A 133 -1.99 16.74 -18.34
N GLY A 134 -1.64 16.08 -19.44
CA GLY A 134 -2.50 15.83 -20.58
C GLY A 134 -3.40 14.65 -20.26
N ILE A 135 -4.56 14.99 -19.70
CA ILE A 135 -5.75 14.15 -19.50
C ILE A 135 -5.55 12.99 -18.50
N CYS A 136 -5.75 13.30 -17.23
CA CYS A 136 -6.46 12.36 -16.35
C CYS A 136 -7.95 12.48 -16.72
N TYR A 137 -8.56 11.33 -17.03
CA TYR A 137 -9.94 11.17 -17.52
C TYR A 137 -11.00 12.01 -16.78
#